data_AF-A0A938T3F8-F1
#
_entry.id   AF-A0A938T3F8-F1
#
_cell.length_a   1.000
_cell.length_b   1.000
_cell.length_c   1.000
_cell.angle_alpha   90.00
_cell.angle_beta   90.00
_cell.angle_gamma   90.00
#
_symmetry.space_group_name_H-M   'P 1'
#
loop_
_entity.id
_entity.type
_entity.pdbx_description
1 polymer ?
#
loop_
_entity_poly.entity_id
_entity_poly.type
_entity_poly.pdbx_seq_one_letter_code
_entity_poly.pdbx_strand_id
1 'polypeptide(L)'
;MAIRDKILVLMFSVVSFLLVAGCSSDNSSTPKNNVPAYIEQQAQRLIADLTAQGYEVTRGYFKLYTQDDCTYSYETMKSCYGNNPAAPYIMFAVQPWPEEFVDPATKLAFGLLYQGYNVTFRFDPREAIVILGLMPPPAAYFGLQTYVFTREGTYDKTSTMYQYIATHYPAMLGFFFNTVPMNQKRIQLAASLGNSNNNVVVQQQSGSAFYHESFFIITPDQFMDSAVRASLNRIAVENANIFTEPIPSTVGDLSEVKTGLDEHADELLWVMRYAMPLDNGEPSTPSYIWKKDLPLVVLRVETVEKVILIILHLSYRIFLKSLF
;
A
#
# COMPACT_ATOMS: atom_id res chain seq x y z
N MET A 1 17.64 70.03 -42.07
CA MET A 1 17.08 71.04 -41.14
C MET A 1 16.24 70.27 -40.13
N ALA A 2 16.75 69.92 -38.94
CA ALA A 2 17.02 70.81 -37.79
C ALA A 2 15.69 71.46 -37.31
N ILE A 3 15.05 71.08 -36.18
CA ILE A 3 15.31 71.45 -34.76
C ILE A 3 14.06 70.99 -33.94
N ARG A 4 14.05 70.55 -32.66
CA ARG A 4 15.07 70.17 -31.65
C ARG A 4 14.44 69.30 -30.53
N ASP A 5 15.21 68.32 -30.03
CA ASP A 5 15.52 68.02 -28.61
C ASP A 5 14.48 68.10 -27.46
N LYS A 6 14.37 66.96 -26.75
CA LYS A 6 14.47 66.74 -25.28
C LYS A 6 13.37 67.24 -24.32
N ILE A 7 12.75 66.27 -23.63
CA ILE A 7 12.72 66.04 -22.16
C ILE A 7 11.99 64.68 -21.95
N LEU A 8 12.67 63.58 -21.60
CA LEU A 8 12.86 63.07 -20.22
C LEU A 8 11.51 62.87 -19.49
N VAL A 9 11.03 61.65 -19.19
CA VAL A 9 11.37 60.89 -17.96
C VAL A 9 10.67 59.51 -17.98
N LEU A 10 11.33 58.46 -17.43
CA LEU A 10 10.85 57.12 -16.99
C LEU A 10 9.68 56.43 -17.76
N MET A 11 9.82 55.22 -18.29
CA MET A 11 9.98 53.99 -17.49
C MET A 11 10.68 52.88 -18.31
N PHE A 12 11.86 52.45 -17.85
CA PHE A 12 12.46 51.18 -18.28
C PHE A 12 11.76 50.03 -17.54
N SER A 13 11.17 49.08 -18.26
CA SER A 13 10.80 47.77 -17.71
C SER A 13 11.50 46.67 -18.48
N VAL A 14 12.74 46.37 -18.09
CA VAL A 14 13.48 45.21 -18.57
C VAL A 14 12.79 43.96 -18.06
N VAL A 15 12.24 43.15 -18.96
CA VAL A 15 11.78 41.79 -18.64
C VAL A 15 13.01 40.92 -18.48
N SER A 16 13.63 40.98 -17.30
CA SER A 16 14.66 40.04 -16.89
C SER A 16 14.01 38.66 -16.70
N PHE A 17 14.24 37.77 -17.65
CA PHE A 17 14.02 36.34 -17.47
C PHE A 17 14.98 35.81 -16.39
N LEU A 18 14.56 35.94 -15.13
CA LEU A 18 15.18 35.24 -14.02
C LEU A 18 14.82 33.76 -14.14
N LEU A 19 15.75 32.98 -14.68
CA LEU A 19 15.80 31.53 -14.49
C LEU A 19 16.06 31.26 -13.00
N VAL A 20 15.01 31.35 -12.19
CA VAL A 20 15.00 30.79 -10.84
C VAL A 20 14.95 29.28 -11.02
N ALA A 21 16.12 28.66 -11.09
CA ALA A 21 16.27 27.25 -10.77
C ALA A 21 15.84 27.08 -9.31
N GLY A 22 14.55 26.80 -9.12
CA GLY A 22 13.95 26.53 -7.82
C GLY A 22 14.49 25.21 -7.31
N CYS A 23 15.64 25.24 -6.66
CA CYS A 23 16.01 24.25 -5.67
C CYS A 23 15.01 24.37 -4.51
N SER A 24 13.82 23.79 -4.71
CA SER A 24 12.83 23.66 -3.66
C SER A 24 13.47 22.81 -2.57
N SER A 25 13.80 23.45 -1.44
CA SER A 25 14.23 22.76 -0.24
C SER A 25 13.02 22.01 0.31
N ASP A 26 12.81 20.81 -0.20
CA ASP A 26 11.66 19.97 0.12
C ASP A 26 11.80 19.43 1.54
N ASN A 27 11.40 20.26 2.50
CA ASN A 27 11.52 20.01 3.94
C ASN A 27 10.39 19.12 4.48
N SER A 28 9.61 18.50 3.59
CA SER A 28 8.66 17.43 3.90
C SER A 28 9.31 16.08 3.59
N SER A 29 10.19 15.60 4.48
CA SER A 29 10.80 14.28 4.32
C SER A 29 9.72 13.20 4.26
N THR A 30 9.57 12.55 3.10
CA THR A 30 8.66 11.41 2.90
C THR A 30 8.84 10.39 4.03
N PRO A 31 7.78 10.04 4.79
CA PRO A 31 7.87 9.05 5.85
C PRO A 31 8.49 7.75 5.35
N LYS A 32 9.53 7.28 6.05
CA LYS A 32 10.22 6.02 5.74
C LYS A 32 10.85 5.41 6.98
N ASN A 33 11.01 4.09 6.95
CA ASN A 33 11.66 3.33 8.02
C ASN A 33 13.18 3.47 8.00
N ASN A 34 13.80 3.11 9.12
CA ASN A 34 15.25 3.00 9.24
C ASN A 34 15.70 1.67 8.63
N VAL A 35 16.15 1.69 7.38
CA VAL A 35 16.57 0.49 6.65
C VAL A 35 18.08 0.48 6.40
N PRO A 36 18.74 -0.69 6.34
CA PRO A 36 20.15 -0.78 5.95
C PRO A 36 20.41 -0.13 4.58
N ALA A 37 21.59 0.48 4.42
CA ALA A 37 21.92 1.24 3.21
C ALA A 37 21.82 0.42 1.90
N TYR A 38 22.04 -0.90 1.95
CA TYR A 38 21.90 -1.78 0.79
C TYR A 38 20.43 -2.01 0.39
N ILE A 39 19.53 -2.15 1.37
CA ILE A 39 18.07 -2.22 1.14
C ILE A 39 17.57 -0.90 0.54
N GLU A 40 18.03 0.25 1.07
CA GLU A 40 17.68 1.56 0.52
C GLU A 40 18.18 1.71 -0.94
N GLN A 41 19.39 1.24 -1.24
CA GLN A 41 19.95 1.25 -2.59
C GLN A 41 19.20 0.30 -3.55
N GLN A 42 18.69 -0.84 -3.07
CA GLN A 42 17.82 -1.72 -3.87
C GLN A 42 16.47 -1.07 -4.14
N ALA A 43 15.83 -0.47 -3.13
CA ALA A 43 14.58 0.27 -3.29
C ALA A 43 14.73 1.40 -4.32
N GLN A 44 15.80 2.20 -4.23
CA GLN A 44 16.07 3.28 -5.18
C GLN A 44 16.31 2.76 -6.61
N ARG A 45 17.03 1.64 -6.77
CA ARG A 45 17.22 1.01 -8.10
C ARG A 45 15.91 0.47 -8.67
N LEU A 46 15.06 -0.14 -7.84
CA LEU A 46 13.74 -0.64 -8.25
C LEU A 46 12.80 0.49 -8.67
N ILE A 47 12.73 1.57 -7.88
CA ILE A 47 11.97 2.79 -8.20
C ILE A 47 12.45 3.36 -9.55
N ALA A 48 13.76 3.45 -9.76
CA ALA A 48 14.33 3.98 -10.99
C ALA A 48 14.00 3.10 -12.22
N ASP A 49 14.10 1.78 -12.11
CA ASP A 49 13.81 0.83 -13.21
C ASP A 49 12.30 0.80 -13.55
N LEU A 50 11.42 0.82 -12.55
CA LEU A 50 9.97 0.94 -12.74
C LEU A 50 9.58 2.29 -13.37
N THR A 51 10.11 3.41 -12.85
CA THR A 51 9.85 4.74 -13.39
C THR A 51 10.34 4.86 -14.84
N ALA A 52 11.49 4.26 -15.18
CA ALA A 52 12.04 4.24 -16.53
C ALA A 52 11.18 3.44 -17.53
N GLN A 53 10.43 2.44 -17.05
CA GLN A 53 9.42 1.72 -17.84
C GLN A 53 8.08 2.46 -17.96
N GLY A 54 7.90 3.55 -17.20
CA GLY A 54 6.70 4.39 -17.26
C GLY A 54 5.65 4.11 -16.19
N TYR A 55 5.95 3.29 -15.18
CA TYR A 55 5.12 3.16 -13.97
C TYR A 55 5.24 4.40 -13.09
N GLU A 56 4.19 4.70 -12.33
CA GLU A 56 4.26 5.62 -11.20
C GLU A 56 4.53 4.82 -9.93
N VAL A 57 5.41 5.34 -9.08
CA VAL A 57 5.87 4.64 -7.87
C VAL A 57 5.84 5.61 -6.68
N THR A 58 4.97 5.35 -5.71
CA THR A 58 4.96 6.07 -4.43
C THR A 58 5.56 5.21 -3.32
N ARG A 59 6.07 5.84 -2.25
CA ARG A 59 6.71 5.15 -1.13
C ARG A 59 5.90 5.31 0.15
N GLY A 60 5.60 4.18 0.76
CA GLY A 60 5.00 4.08 2.09
C GLY A 60 6.02 3.89 3.20
N TYR A 61 5.49 3.68 4.40
CA TYR A 61 6.26 3.31 5.59
C TYR A 61 5.52 2.24 6.40
N PHE A 62 6.25 1.47 7.21
CA PHE A 62 5.71 0.52 8.16
C PHE A 62 5.58 1.12 9.56
N LYS A 63 4.52 0.76 10.27
CA LYS A 63 4.33 0.97 11.71
C LYS A 63 4.02 -0.35 12.41
N LEU A 64 4.24 -0.38 13.71
CA LEU A 64 3.52 -1.30 14.59
C LEU A 64 2.13 -0.72 14.86
N TYR A 65 1.11 -1.56 14.81
CA TYR A 65 -0.21 -1.28 15.38
C TYR A 65 -0.18 -1.73 16.85
N THR A 66 -0.13 -0.78 17.78
CA THR A 66 0.09 -1.05 19.22
C THR A 66 -1.20 -0.94 20.04
N GLN A 67 -1.08 -1.11 21.36
CA GLN A 67 -2.19 -0.87 22.27
C GLN A 67 -2.62 0.61 22.32
N ASP A 68 -1.72 1.56 22.02
CA ASP A 68 -2.04 3.00 22.01
C ASP A 68 -2.96 3.36 20.83
N ASP A 69 -2.75 2.70 19.67
CA ASP A 69 -3.61 2.86 18.50
C ASP A 69 -5.04 2.36 18.75
N CYS A 70 -5.22 1.35 19.63
CA CYS A 70 -6.51 0.73 19.94
C CYS A 70 -7.53 1.75 20.50
N THR A 71 -7.11 2.85 21.13
CA THR A 71 -8.04 3.92 21.53
C THR A 71 -8.77 4.51 20.31
N TYR A 72 -8.03 4.84 19.24
CA TYR A 72 -8.59 5.35 17.99
C TYR A 72 -9.39 4.29 17.23
N SER A 73 -8.87 3.06 17.16
CA SER A 73 -9.54 1.92 16.52
C SER A 73 -10.89 1.61 17.17
N TYR A 74 -10.95 1.59 18.51
CA TYR A 74 -12.19 1.35 19.23
C TYR A 74 -13.16 2.53 19.12
N GLU A 75 -12.68 3.78 19.16
CA GLU A 75 -13.55 4.94 18.93
C GLU A 75 -14.19 4.88 17.54
N THR A 76 -13.39 4.60 16.51
CA THR A 76 -13.80 4.64 15.09
C THR A 76 -14.63 3.42 14.69
N MET A 77 -14.17 2.22 15.04
CA MET A 77 -14.67 0.95 14.50
C MET A 77 -15.37 0.05 15.52
N LYS A 78 -15.34 0.41 16.82
CA LYS A 78 -15.82 -0.42 17.96
C LYS A 78 -15.09 -1.76 18.10
N SER A 79 -13.89 -1.86 17.53
CA SER A 79 -13.03 -3.04 17.56
C SER A 79 -11.56 -2.63 17.54
N CYS A 80 -10.70 -3.46 18.14
CA CYS A 80 -9.24 -3.37 17.98
C CYS A 80 -8.65 -4.56 17.20
N TYR A 81 -9.49 -5.32 16.50
CA TYR A 81 -9.10 -6.36 15.54
C TYR A 81 -8.12 -7.42 16.08
N GLY A 82 -8.32 -7.85 17.33
CA GLY A 82 -7.46 -8.85 17.95
C GLY A 82 -6.00 -8.39 18.13
N ASN A 83 -5.77 -7.07 18.29
CA ASN A 83 -4.46 -6.54 18.65
C ASN A 83 -3.90 -7.30 19.87
N ASN A 84 -2.68 -7.81 19.73
CA ASN A 84 -1.98 -8.54 20.78
C ASN A 84 -0.72 -7.75 21.13
N PRO A 85 -0.65 -7.08 22.29
CA PRO A 85 0.51 -6.27 22.67
C PRO A 85 1.86 -7.02 22.70
N ALA A 86 1.86 -8.35 22.90
CA ALA A 86 3.09 -9.16 22.87
C ALA A 86 3.57 -9.49 21.44
N ALA A 87 2.63 -9.49 20.48
CA ALA A 87 2.88 -9.73 19.06
C ALA A 87 2.01 -8.77 18.22
N PRO A 88 2.32 -7.45 18.25
CA PRO A 88 1.55 -6.44 17.52
C PRO A 88 1.61 -6.70 16.02
N TYR A 89 0.59 -6.27 15.31
CA TYR A 89 0.60 -6.31 13.85
C TYR A 89 1.58 -5.27 13.33
N ILE A 90 2.36 -5.65 12.34
CA ILE A 90 3.15 -4.77 11.49
C ILE A 90 2.26 -4.44 10.30
N MET A 91 2.06 -3.15 10.03
CA MET A 91 1.21 -2.65 8.95
C MET A 91 2.02 -1.65 8.13
N PHE A 92 1.81 -1.59 6.82
CA PHE A 92 2.24 -0.43 6.06
C PHE A 92 1.16 0.65 6.04
N ALA A 93 1.57 1.89 5.79
CA ALA A 93 0.71 2.94 5.29
C ALA A 93 1.28 3.48 3.98
N VAL A 94 0.41 3.67 2.99
CA VAL A 94 0.74 4.17 1.65
C VAL A 94 -0.08 5.42 1.36
N GLN A 95 0.34 6.18 0.35
CA GLN A 95 -0.48 7.29 -0.14
C GLN A 95 -1.63 6.72 -0.99
N PRO A 96 -2.86 7.23 -0.84
CA PRO A 96 -3.93 6.95 -1.79
C PRO A 96 -3.60 7.56 -3.16
N TRP A 97 -4.07 6.96 -4.24
CA TRP A 97 -4.03 7.64 -5.55
C TRP A 97 -4.96 8.86 -5.54
N PRO A 98 -4.73 9.90 -6.37
CA PRO A 98 -5.54 11.13 -6.38
C PRO A 98 -7.05 10.91 -6.55
N GLU A 99 -7.44 9.88 -7.29
CA GLU A 99 -8.81 9.43 -7.55
C GLU A 99 -9.34 8.39 -6.54
N GLU A 100 -8.49 7.86 -5.66
CA GLU A 100 -8.87 6.81 -4.72
C GLU A 100 -9.81 7.33 -3.63
N PHE A 101 -10.97 6.68 -3.52
CA PHE A 101 -11.91 6.91 -2.45
C PHE A 101 -11.32 6.46 -1.10
N VAL A 102 -10.93 7.43 -0.28
CA VAL A 102 -10.59 7.24 1.13
C VAL A 102 -11.84 7.39 1.97
N ASP A 103 -12.34 6.30 2.56
CA ASP A 103 -13.54 6.35 3.40
C ASP A 103 -13.24 7.11 4.72
N PRO A 104 -13.91 8.25 4.99
CA PRO A 104 -13.71 8.96 6.25
C PRO A 104 -14.05 8.12 7.50
N ALA A 105 -14.89 7.09 7.34
CA ALA A 105 -15.30 6.19 8.42
C ALA A 105 -14.20 5.21 8.86
N THR A 106 -13.15 4.99 8.07
CA THR A 106 -12.04 4.05 8.39
C THR A 106 -10.70 4.74 8.63
N LYS A 107 -10.61 6.06 8.39
CA LYS A 107 -9.40 6.89 8.52
C LYS A 107 -8.58 6.70 9.80
N LEU A 108 -9.22 6.39 10.93
CA LEU A 108 -8.58 6.17 12.24
C LEU A 108 -8.69 4.73 12.75
N ALA A 109 -9.08 3.78 11.88
CA ALA A 109 -9.24 2.37 12.22
C ALA A 109 -7.95 1.69 12.73
N PHE A 110 -6.78 2.23 12.41
CA PHE A 110 -5.46 1.70 12.79
C PHE A 110 -4.56 2.77 13.43
N GLY A 111 -5.18 3.70 14.18
CA GLY A 111 -4.49 4.76 14.90
C GLY A 111 -4.10 5.96 14.06
N LEU A 112 -3.22 6.80 14.59
CA LEU A 112 -2.71 7.97 13.89
C LEU A 112 -1.65 7.58 12.83
N LEU A 113 -1.62 8.36 11.75
CA LEU A 113 -0.76 8.22 10.59
C LEU A 113 -0.19 9.59 10.18
N TYR A 114 0.88 9.60 9.38
CA TYR A 114 1.33 10.84 8.74
C TYR A 114 0.26 11.37 7.79
N GLN A 115 0.18 12.70 7.65
CA GLN A 115 -0.80 13.34 6.76
C GLN A 115 -0.61 12.85 5.32
N GLY A 116 -1.72 12.43 4.69
CA GLY A 116 -1.72 11.92 3.31
C GLY A 116 -1.41 10.42 3.18
N TYR A 117 -1.32 9.67 4.29
CA TYR A 117 -1.12 8.23 4.31
C TYR A 117 -2.31 7.50 4.94
N ASN A 118 -2.66 6.32 4.39
CA ASN A 118 -3.66 5.40 4.94
C ASN A 118 -3.05 4.00 5.09
N VAL A 119 -3.49 3.26 6.12
CA VAL A 119 -3.18 1.83 6.30
C VAL A 119 -4.10 0.94 5.46
N THR A 120 -5.33 1.41 5.24
CA THR A 120 -6.26 0.78 4.30
C THR A 120 -6.11 1.41 2.92
N PHE A 121 -6.38 0.61 1.88
CA PHE A 121 -6.21 1.01 0.49
C PHE A 121 -7.16 0.22 -0.41
N ARG A 122 -7.40 0.72 -1.63
CA ARG A 122 -8.11 0.04 -2.71
C ARG A 122 -7.15 -0.21 -3.86
N PHE A 123 -7.18 -1.39 -4.48
CA PHE A 123 -6.33 -1.69 -5.64
C PHE A 123 -6.99 -1.22 -6.93
N ASP A 124 -6.29 -0.43 -7.76
CA ASP A 124 -6.58 -0.43 -9.20
C ASP A 124 -6.32 -1.84 -9.79
N PRO A 125 -7.10 -2.32 -10.77
CA PRO A 125 -6.86 -3.62 -11.38
C PRO A 125 -5.47 -3.81 -12.02
N ARG A 126 -4.69 -2.75 -12.28
CA ARG A 126 -3.31 -2.79 -12.83
C ARG A 126 -2.32 -2.10 -11.88
N GLU A 127 -2.37 -2.47 -10.61
CA GLU A 127 -1.51 -1.96 -9.54
C GLU A 127 -0.79 -3.10 -8.81
N ALA A 128 0.35 -2.82 -8.19
CA ALA A 128 0.98 -3.69 -7.21
C ALA A 128 1.48 -2.92 -5.98
N ILE A 129 1.32 -3.53 -4.81
CA ILE A 129 2.12 -3.20 -3.63
C ILE A 129 3.36 -4.09 -3.67
N VAL A 130 4.54 -3.49 -3.53
CA VAL A 130 5.83 -4.19 -3.49
C VAL A 130 6.50 -3.95 -2.16
N ILE A 131 6.71 -5.03 -1.40
CA ILE A 131 7.43 -5.00 -0.13
C ILE A 131 8.81 -5.59 -0.34
N LEU A 132 9.85 -4.91 0.14
CA LEU A 132 11.22 -5.43 0.15
C LEU A 132 11.91 -5.11 1.48
N GLY A 133 12.74 -6.01 1.98
CA GLY A 133 13.51 -5.74 3.18
C GLY A 133 14.10 -6.96 3.84
N LEU A 134 14.68 -6.74 5.02
CA LEU A 134 15.29 -7.78 5.84
C LEU A 134 14.22 -8.43 6.72
N MET A 135 13.98 -9.73 6.52
CA MET A 135 13.08 -10.54 7.35
C MET A 135 13.60 -10.64 8.79
N PRO A 136 12.70 -10.82 9.78
CA PRO A 136 13.05 -10.69 11.18
C PRO A 136 14.06 -11.74 11.67
N PRO A 137 14.63 -11.54 12.87
CA PRO A 137 15.37 -12.57 13.60
C PRO A 137 14.53 -13.84 13.88
N PRO A 138 15.16 -15.00 14.10
CA PRO A 138 14.49 -16.25 14.42
C PRO A 138 13.41 -16.15 15.49
N ALA A 139 12.26 -16.75 15.21
CA ALA A 139 11.08 -16.81 16.06
C ALA A 139 10.27 -18.08 15.77
N ALA A 140 9.23 -18.35 16.56
CA ALA A 140 8.30 -19.43 16.24
C ALA A 140 7.54 -19.17 14.93
N TYR A 141 7.20 -17.91 14.63
CA TYR A 141 6.41 -17.56 13.45
C TYR A 141 6.64 -16.13 12.95
N PHE A 142 6.70 -15.98 11.62
CA PHE A 142 6.16 -14.79 10.98
C PHE A 142 5.26 -15.17 9.81
N GLY A 143 4.29 -14.31 9.51
CA GLY A 143 3.48 -14.41 8.31
C GLY A 143 2.89 -13.07 7.92
N LEU A 144 2.65 -12.89 6.63
CA LEU A 144 2.07 -11.72 6.01
C LEU A 144 0.93 -12.09 5.07
N GLN A 145 -0.10 -11.27 5.06
CA GLN A 145 -1.33 -11.51 4.30
C GLN A 145 -2.17 -10.22 4.18
N THR A 146 -2.83 -10.08 3.03
CA THR A 146 -3.87 -9.10 2.74
C THR A 146 -5.24 -9.65 3.12
N TYR A 147 -6.09 -8.76 3.62
CA TYR A 147 -7.44 -9.02 4.06
C TYR A 147 -8.39 -8.04 3.39
N VAL A 148 -9.60 -8.49 3.04
CA VAL A 148 -10.70 -7.55 2.79
C VAL A 148 -11.12 -6.98 4.13
N PHE A 149 -10.86 -5.69 4.33
CA PHE A 149 -11.12 -4.99 5.58
C PHE A 149 -12.58 -4.56 5.67
N THR A 150 -13.06 -3.79 4.68
CA THR A 150 -14.48 -3.44 4.55
C THR A 150 -14.99 -3.66 3.13
N ARG A 151 -16.27 -4.02 3.00
CA ARG A 151 -16.97 -4.24 1.73
C ARG A 151 -18.33 -3.54 1.74
N GLU A 152 -18.76 -2.96 0.62
CA GLU A 152 -20.16 -2.51 0.47
C GLU A 152 -21.13 -3.69 0.45
N GLY A 153 -22.17 -3.61 1.28
CA GLY A 153 -23.26 -4.57 1.35
C GLY A 153 -23.74 -4.84 2.77
N THR A 154 -24.38 -5.99 2.95
CA THR A 154 -24.91 -6.47 4.23
C THR A 154 -24.58 -7.94 4.41
N TYR A 155 -24.43 -8.42 5.65
CA TYR A 155 -24.26 -9.84 5.90
C TYR A 155 -25.47 -10.67 5.48
N ASP A 156 -25.21 -11.88 4.97
CA ASP A 156 -26.24 -12.89 4.80
C ASP A 156 -26.69 -13.42 6.17
N LYS A 157 -27.83 -12.87 6.62
CA LYS A 157 -28.51 -13.28 7.86
C LYS A 157 -29.15 -14.67 7.76
N THR A 158 -29.24 -15.27 6.57
CA THR A 158 -29.76 -16.63 6.37
C THR A 158 -28.67 -17.70 6.48
N SER A 159 -27.40 -17.31 6.41
CA SER A 159 -26.26 -18.21 6.55
C SER A 159 -26.31 -19.00 7.86
N THR A 160 -25.87 -20.27 7.80
CA THR A 160 -25.86 -21.18 8.96
C THR A 160 -25.04 -20.63 10.12
N MET A 161 -23.91 -19.96 9.85
CA MET A 161 -23.06 -19.35 10.86
C MET A 161 -23.74 -18.15 11.53
N TYR A 162 -24.38 -17.25 10.77
CA TYR A 162 -25.12 -16.13 11.35
C TYR A 162 -26.26 -16.64 12.24
N GLN A 163 -27.06 -17.59 11.75
CA GLN A 163 -28.17 -18.18 12.52
C GLN A 163 -27.68 -18.91 13.78
N TYR A 164 -26.56 -19.63 13.71
CA TYR A 164 -25.93 -20.29 14.85
C TYR A 164 -25.49 -19.28 15.93
N ILE A 165 -24.74 -18.23 15.56
CA ILE A 165 -24.30 -17.19 16.50
C ILE A 165 -25.50 -16.41 17.05
N ALA A 166 -26.48 -16.04 16.22
CA ALA A 166 -27.69 -15.34 16.66
C ALA A 166 -28.51 -16.16 17.66
N THR A 167 -28.58 -17.49 17.49
CA THR A 167 -29.36 -18.38 18.35
C THR A 167 -28.65 -18.71 19.65
N HIS A 168 -27.35 -19.04 19.60
CA HIS A 168 -26.62 -19.57 20.75
C HIS A 168 -25.76 -18.52 21.47
N TYR A 169 -25.33 -17.47 20.78
CA TYR A 169 -24.41 -16.45 21.29
C TYR A 169 -24.81 -15.03 20.85
N PRO A 170 -26.06 -14.57 21.06
CA PRO A 170 -26.55 -13.30 20.50
C PRO A 170 -25.72 -12.07 20.92
N ALA A 171 -25.11 -12.09 22.11
CA ALA A 171 -24.20 -11.04 22.58
C ALA A 171 -22.88 -10.94 21.77
N MET A 172 -22.48 -12.01 21.08
CA MET A 172 -21.30 -12.06 20.21
C MET A 172 -21.61 -11.68 18.76
N LEU A 173 -22.87 -11.45 18.40
CA LEU A 173 -23.25 -11.12 17.02
C LEU A 173 -22.53 -9.83 16.56
N GLY A 174 -22.53 -8.80 17.40
CA GLY A 174 -21.79 -7.55 17.22
C GLY A 174 -20.28 -7.64 17.46
N PHE A 175 -19.69 -8.84 17.43
CA PHE A 175 -18.25 -9.04 17.31
C PHE A 175 -17.89 -9.58 15.91
N PHE A 176 -18.72 -10.46 15.36
CA PHE A 176 -18.49 -11.11 14.05
C PHE A 176 -19.22 -10.44 12.88
N PHE A 177 -20.35 -9.75 13.14
CA PHE A 177 -21.25 -9.23 12.11
C PHE A 177 -21.56 -7.73 12.36
N ASN A 178 -20.58 -6.86 12.09
CA ASN A 178 -20.67 -5.40 12.28
C ASN A 178 -20.68 -4.60 10.97
N THR A 179 -21.54 -3.59 10.89
CA THR A 179 -21.35 -2.50 9.91
C THR A 179 -20.16 -1.62 10.28
N VAL A 180 -19.65 -0.86 9.32
CA VAL A 180 -18.70 0.23 9.61
C VAL A 180 -19.47 1.33 10.35
N PRO A 181 -19.08 1.76 11.57
CA PRO A 181 -19.96 2.57 12.42
C PRO A 181 -20.42 3.89 11.79
N MET A 182 -19.52 4.58 11.07
CA MET A 182 -19.82 5.83 10.36
C MET A 182 -20.18 5.63 8.87
N ASN A 183 -20.18 4.40 8.35
CA ASN A 183 -20.62 4.08 6.99
C ASN A 183 -21.47 2.80 6.98
N GLN A 184 -22.77 2.94 7.28
CA GLN A 184 -23.71 1.82 7.39
C GLN A 184 -24.00 1.09 6.06
N LYS A 185 -23.49 1.58 4.91
CA LYS A 185 -23.52 0.84 3.64
C LYS A 185 -22.46 -0.27 3.59
N ARG A 186 -21.44 -0.23 4.46
CA ARG A 186 -20.30 -1.15 4.46
C ARG A 186 -20.30 -2.05 5.70
N ILE A 187 -19.80 -3.27 5.52
CA ILE A 187 -19.58 -4.26 6.58
C ILE A 187 -18.10 -4.46 6.84
N GLN A 188 -17.75 -4.73 8.11
CA GLN A 188 -16.40 -5.10 8.53
C GLN A 188 -16.19 -6.59 8.27
N LEU A 189 -15.20 -6.97 7.49
CA LEU A 189 -14.94 -8.38 7.14
C LEU A 189 -13.70 -8.91 7.84
N ALA A 190 -12.56 -8.22 7.70
CA ALA A 190 -11.24 -8.76 8.05
C ALA A 190 -11.06 -10.20 7.49
N ALA A 191 -11.51 -10.44 6.25
CA ALA A 191 -11.50 -11.74 5.61
C ALA A 191 -10.16 -11.99 4.91
N SER A 192 -9.47 -13.06 5.28
CA SER A 192 -8.15 -13.43 4.75
C SER A 192 -8.20 -13.82 3.27
N LEU A 193 -7.27 -13.31 2.47
CA LEU A 193 -7.15 -13.65 1.05
C LEU A 193 -6.11 -14.74 0.82
N GLY A 194 -6.52 -15.84 0.21
CA GLY A 194 -5.64 -16.93 -0.19
C GLY A 194 -4.81 -17.55 0.94
N ASN A 195 -3.61 -18.03 0.60
CA ASN A 195 -2.64 -18.55 1.56
C ASN A 195 -1.66 -17.44 1.97
N SER A 196 -1.37 -17.34 3.27
CA SER A 196 -0.36 -16.40 3.78
C SER A 196 1.05 -16.76 3.31
N ASN A 197 1.81 -15.76 2.88
CA ASN A 197 3.27 -15.88 2.81
C ASN A 197 3.80 -15.91 4.25
N ASN A 198 4.53 -16.95 4.64
CA ASN A 198 4.98 -17.13 6.03
C ASN A 198 6.36 -17.79 6.11
N ASN A 199 6.91 -17.89 7.31
CA ASN A 199 8.26 -18.42 7.52
C ASN A 199 8.46 -19.84 6.97
N VAL A 200 7.42 -20.68 6.85
CA VAL A 200 7.53 -22.00 6.20
C VAL A 200 7.63 -21.85 4.68
N VAL A 201 6.77 -21.03 4.07
CA VAL A 201 6.79 -20.76 2.62
C VAL A 201 8.10 -20.11 2.19
N VAL A 202 8.57 -19.10 2.93
CA VAL A 202 9.83 -18.40 2.66
C VAL A 202 11.02 -19.35 2.80
N GLN A 203 11.06 -20.17 3.86
CA GLN A 203 12.10 -21.17 4.07
C GLN A 203 12.16 -22.20 2.93
N GLN A 204 11.01 -22.65 2.42
CA GLN A 204 10.93 -23.64 1.34
C GLN A 204 11.40 -23.10 -0.01
N GLN A 205 11.12 -21.84 -0.34
CA GLN A 205 11.49 -21.25 -1.62
C GLN A 205 12.93 -20.73 -1.65
N SER A 206 13.37 -20.05 -0.59
CA SER A 206 14.64 -19.31 -0.55
C SER A 206 15.77 -20.00 0.22
N GLY A 207 15.46 -21.05 1.01
CA GLY A 207 16.41 -21.71 1.88
C GLY A 207 16.70 -21.00 3.22
N SER A 208 16.19 -19.79 3.45
CA SER A 208 16.21 -19.13 4.77
C SER A 208 15.03 -18.19 4.98
N ALA A 209 14.27 -18.37 6.06
CA ALA A 209 13.18 -17.44 6.39
C ALA A 209 13.62 -16.21 7.21
N PHE A 210 14.64 -16.33 8.05
CA PHE A 210 15.00 -15.33 9.05
C PHE A 210 16.36 -14.68 8.73
N TYR A 211 16.53 -13.41 9.09
CA TYR A 211 17.67 -12.58 8.65
C TYR A 211 17.91 -12.60 7.13
N HIS A 212 16.85 -12.88 6.36
CA HIS A 212 16.93 -13.06 4.92
C HIS A 212 16.33 -11.86 4.18
N GLU A 213 16.86 -11.55 3.01
CA GLU A 213 16.31 -10.50 2.15
C GLU A 213 15.16 -11.09 1.33
N SER A 214 13.96 -10.51 1.43
CA SER A 214 12.78 -11.03 0.72
C SER A 214 11.96 -9.92 0.10
N PHE A 215 11.36 -10.25 -1.04
CA PHE A 215 10.56 -9.37 -1.88
C PHE A 215 9.17 -9.98 -2.06
N PHE A 216 8.12 -9.21 -1.77
CA PHE A 216 6.73 -9.65 -1.91
C PHE A 216 6.01 -8.72 -2.87
N ILE A 217 5.41 -9.30 -3.91
CA ILE A 217 4.58 -8.60 -4.88
C ILE A 217 3.12 -8.95 -4.56
N ILE A 218 2.32 -7.96 -4.18
CA ILE A 218 0.90 -8.12 -3.88
C ILE A 218 0.13 -7.43 -5.01
N THR A 219 -0.63 -8.19 -5.81
CA THR A 219 -1.28 -7.66 -7.02
C THR A 219 -2.49 -8.50 -7.44
N PRO A 220 -3.56 -7.87 -7.98
CA PRO A 220 -4.62 -8.57 -8.71
C PRO A 220 -4.19 -9.05 -10.12
N ASP A 221 -3.16 -8.42 -10.72
CA ASP A 221 -2.78 -8.62 -12.11
C ASP A 221 -1.46 -9.40 -12.29
N GLN A 222 -1.52 -10.45 -13.11
CA GLN A 222 -0.37 -11.28 -13.50
C GLN A 222 0.62 -10.56 -14.42
N PHE A 223 0.15 -9.60 -15.22
CA PHE A 223 1.04 -8.78 -16.04
C PHE A 223 1.86 -7.84 -15.15
N MET A 224 1.24 -7.20 -14.16
CA MET A 224 1.94 -6.41 -13.14
C MET A 224 2.92 -7.26 -12.31
N ASP A 225 2.56 -8.47 -11.87
CA ASP A 225 3.54 -9.38 -11.22
C ASP A 225 4.76 -9.59 -12.11
N SER A 226 4.52 -9.95 -13.37
CA SER A 226 5.58 -10.21 -14.35
C SER A 226 6.47 -8.99 -14.58
N ALA A 227 5.90 -7.78 -14.62
CA ALA A 227 6.63 -6.53 -14.83
C ALA A 227 7.48 -6.13 -13.60
N VAL A 228 6.91 -6.20 -12.39
CA VAL A 228 7.65 -5.95 -11.14
C VAL A 228 8.75 -6.99 -10.97
N ARG A 229 8.46 -8.27 -11.21
CA ARG A 229 9.43 -9.38 -11.17
C ARG A 229 10.55 -9.19 -12.19
N ALA A 230 10.25 -8.74 -13.41
CA ALA A 230 11.28 -8.40 -14.40
C ALA A 230 12.18 -7.23 -13.95
N SER A 231 11.60 -6.26 -13.26
CA SER A 231 12.33 -5.09 -12.70
C SER A 231 13.26 -5.50 -11.56
N LEU A 232 12.78 -6.36 -10.66
CA LEU A 232 13.58 -6.98 -9.60
C LEU A 232 14.76 -7.79 -10.18
N ASN A 233 14.51 -8.61 -11.20
CA ASN A 233 15.57 -9.37 -11.88
C ASN A 233 16.62 -8.45 -12.55
N ARG A 234 16.23 -7.31 -13.14
CA ARG A 234 17.18 -6.33 -13.71
C ARG A 234 18.09 -5.67 -12.68
N ILE A 235 17.62 -5.52 -11.44
CA ILE A 235 18.45 -5.03 -10.32
C ILE A 235 19.20 -6.16 -9.57
N ALA A 236 19.26 -7.34 -10.19
CA ALA A 236 19.95 -8.56 -9.73
C ALA A 236 19.37 -9.21 -8.45
N VAL A 237 18.06 -9.10 -8.23
CA VAL A 237 17.36 -9.91 -7.21
C VAL A 237 17.11 -11.31 -7.75
N GLU A 238 17.44 -12.34 -6.98
CA GLU A 238 17.22 -13.73 -7.34
C GLU A 238 15.73 -14.12 -7.22
N ASN A 239 15.18 -14.82 -8.22
CA ASN A 239 13.77 -15.24 -8.20
C ASN A 239 13.36 -16.08 -6.97
N ALA A 240 14.30 -16.81 -6.36
CA ALA A 240 14.06 -17.57 -5.12
C ALA A 240 13.62 -16.67 -3.94
N ASN A 241 13.97 -15.39 -3.98
CA ASN A 241 13.66 -14.39 -2.95
C ASN A 241 12.43 -13.53 -3.29
N ILE A 242 11.79 -13.77 -4.45
CA ILE A 242 10.63 -13.00 -4.95
C ILE A 242 9.35 -13.83 -4.87
N PHE A 243 8.51 -13.48 -3.92
CA PHE A 243 7.21 -14.09 -3.61
C PHE A 243 6.07 -13.27 -4.20
N THR A 244 4.97 -13.94 -4.57
CA THR A 244 3.74 -13.29 -5.03
C THR A 244 2.61 -13.60 -4.06
N GLU A 245 1.81 -12.60 -3.73
CA GLU A 245 0.53 -12.73 -3.07
C GLU A 245 -0.58 -12.29 -4.05
N PRO A 246 -1.22 -13.24 -4.75
CA PRO A 246 -2.23 -12.91 -5.74
C PRO A 246 -3.53 -12.48 -5.05
N ILE A 247 -4.08 -11.33 -5.46
CA ILE A 247 -5.39 -10.86 -5.03
C ILE A 247 -6.45 -11.45 -5.99
N PRO A 248 -7.40 -12.28 -5.53
CA PRO A 248 -8.36 -12.93 -6.42
C PRO A 248 -9.39 -11.92 -6.94
N SER A 249 -9.26 -11.50 -8.20
CA SER A 249 -10.05 -10.44 -8.86
C SER A 249 -10.60 -10.87 -10.24
N THR A 250 -11.09 -12.10 -10.35
CA THR A 250 -11.62 -12.67 -11.59
C THR A 250 -13.14 -12.50 -11.70
N VAL A 251 -13.55 -11.49 -12.48
CA VAL A 251 -14.94 -11.01 -12.63
C VAL A 251 -15.98 -12.12 -12.66
N GLY A 252 -16.83 -12.16 -11.63
CA GLY A 252 -18.04 -12.99 -11.57
C GLY A 252 -18.00 -14.11 -10.53
N ASP A 253 -16.91 -14.23 -9.76
CA ASP A 253 -16.87 -15.09 -8.58
C ASP A 253 -17.37 -14.31 -7.35
N LEU A 254 -18.28 -14.87 -6.54
CA LEU A 254 -18.78 -14.18 -5.35
C LEU A 254 -17.76 -14.16 -4.19
N SER A 255 -16.68 -14.95 -4.28
CA SER A 255 -15.52 -14.93 -3.39
C SER A 255 -14.42 -13.95 -3.82
N GLU A 256 -14.59 -13.30 -4.97
CA GLU A 256 -13.70 -12.31 -5.56
C GLU A 256 -13.56 -11.03 -4.70
N VAL A 257 -12.38 -10.40 -4.76
CA VAL A 257 -12.12 -9.03 -4.31
C VAL A 257 -12.55 -8.05 -5.40
N LYS A 258 -13.44 -7.12 -5.05
CA LYS A 258 -13.87 -6.03 -5.91
C LYS A 258 -12.76 -4.98 -6.00
N THR A 259 -11.89 -5.09 -7.00
CA THR A 259 -10.89 -4.07 -7.33
C THR A 259 -11.53 -2.84 -7.99
N GLY A 260 -10.79 -1.74 -8.05
CA GLY A 260 -11.25 -0.41 -8.44
C GLY A 260 -10.95 0.62 -7.35
N LEU A 261 -10.89 1.90 -7.72
CA LEU A 261 -10.52 2.98 -6.80
C LEU A 261 -11.71 3.73 -6.17
N ASP A 262 -12.96 3.35 -6.48
CA ASP A 262 -14.17 4.07 -6.05
C ASP A 262 -14.79 3.61 -4.70
N GLU A 263 -15.94 4.19 -4.31
CA GLU A 263 -16.61 3.88 -3.04
C GLU A 263 -17.23 2.47 -2.97
N HIS A 264 -17.42 1.79 -4.12
CA HIS A 264 -18.04 0.47 -4.25
C HIS A 264 -17.02 -0.67 -4.18
N ALA A 265 -15.76 -0.38 -4.50
CA ALA A 265 -14.64 -1.30 -4.36
C ALA A 265 -14.44 -1.80 -2.91
N ASP A 266 -13.78 -2.95 -2.78
CA ASP A 266 -13.35 -3.48 -1.50
C ASP A 266 -12.17 -2.68 -0.95
N GLU A 267 -12.24 -2.37 0.34
CA GLU A 267 -11.15 -1.75 1.05
C GLU A 267 -10.31 -2.85 1.68
N LEU A 268 -9.00 -2.82 1.41
CA LEU A 268 -8.05 -3.84 1.81
C LEU A 268 -7.19 -3.35 2.98
N LEU A 269 -6.64 -4.32 3.69
CA LEU A 269 -5.66 -4.16 4.75
C LEU A 269 -4.59 -5.23 4.59
N TRP A 270 -3.32 -4.86 4.64
CA TRP A 270 -2.23 -5.81 4.77
C TRP A 270 -1.68 -5.82 6.20
N VAL A 271 -1.38 -7.01 6.70
CA VAL A 271 -0.68 -7.18 7.98
C VAL A 271 0.43 -8.21 7.88
N MET A 272 1.49 -7.97 8.64
CA MET A 272 2.46 -8.98 9.04
C MET A 272 2.38 -9.21 10.55
N ARG A 273 2.39 -10.48 10.96
CA ARG A 273 2.50 -10.90 12.36
C ARG A 273 3.89 -11.50 12.56
N TYR A 274 4.60 -11.07 13.60
CA TYR A 274 5.89 -11.63 14.03
C TYR A 274 5.80 -11.98 15.53
N ALA A 275 5.87 -13.27 15.86
CA ALA A 275 5.45 -13.81 17.15
C ALA A 275 6.46 -14.79 17.75
N MET A 276 6.64 -14.69 19.07
CA MET A 276 7.57 -15.50 19.89
C MET A 276 9.02 -15.51 19.35
N PRO A 277 9.73 -14.37 19.39
CA PRO A 277 11.17 -14.33 19.09
C PRO A 277 11.98 -15.27 19.98
N LEU A 278 13.00 -15.93 19.42
CA LEU A 278 13.84 -16.86 20.18
C LEU A 278 14.80 -16.16 21.16
N ASP A 279 15.01 -14.86 20.99
CA ASP A 279 15.75 -13.96 21.89
C ASP A 279 14.83 -13.28 22.93
N ASN A 280 13.57 -13.72 23.05
CA ASN A 280 12.49 -13.18 23.89
C ASN A 280 11.99 -11.76 23.56
N GLY A 281 12.70 -10.97 22.74
CA GLY A 281 12.27 -9.62 22.35
C GLY A 281 12.44 -8.53 23.41
N GLU A 282 13.30 -8.77 24.40
CA GLU A 282 13.67 -7.78 25.42
C GLU A 282 14.43 -6.57 24.83
N PRO A 283 14.45 -5.39 25.48
CA PRO A 283 15.20 -4.23 25.01
C PRO A 283 16.66 -4.55 24.69
N SER A 284 17.14 -4.07 23.54
CA SER A 284 18.48 -4.34 22.96
C SER A 284 18.69 -5.73 22.35
N THR A 285 17.70 -6.62 22.37
CA THR A 285 17.76 -7.87 21.57
C THR A 285 17.62 -7.56 20.07
N PRO A 286 18.16 -8.40 19.18
CA PRO A 286 17.98 -8.26 17.74
C PRO A 286 16.51 -8.12 17.31
N SER A 287 15.59 -8.89 17.89
CA SER A 287 14.18 -8.83 17.51
C SER A 287 13.46 -7.57 18.02
N TYR A 288 13.87 -7.03 19.18
CA TYR A 288 13.43 -5.71 19.65
C TYR A 288 13.89 -4.59 18.70
N ILE A 289 15.18 -4.62 18.31
CA ILE A 289 15.75 -3.64 17.37
C ILE A 289 15.03 -3.73 16.02
N TRP A 290 14.84 -4.94 15.48
CA TRP A 290 14.11 -5.17 14.24
C TRP A 290 12.67 -4.65 14.30
N LYS A 291 11.93 -4.90 15.40
CA LYS A 291 10.56 -4.38 15.60
C LYS A 291 10.52 -2.85 15.73
N LYS A 292 11.59 -2.22 16.22
CA LYS A 292 11.71 -0.76 16.36
C LYS A 292 12.02 -0.07 15.03
N ASP A 293 13.00 -0.59 14.29
CA ASP A 293 13.46 0.01 13.04
C ASP A 293 12.53 -0.34 11.86
N LEU A 294 11.95 -1.55 11.88
CA LEU A 294 11.18 -2.19 10.80
C LEU A 294 11.91 -2.03 9.46
N PRO A 295 13.02 -2.78 9.22
CA PRO A 295 13.92 -2.62 8.07
C PRO A 295 13.30 -3.13 6.75
N LEU A 296 12.15 -2.57 6.41
CA LEU A 296 11.23 -2.90 5.34
C LEU A 296 10.91 -1.62 4.56
N VAL A 297 10.72 -1.76 3.26
CA VAL A 297 10.27 -0.70 2.35
C VAL A 297 9.02 -1.19 1.65
N VAL A 298 8.01 -0.33 1.58
CA VAL A 298 6.80 -0.57 0.77
C VAL A 298 6.74 0.48 -0.34
N LEU A 299 6.55 -0.01 -1.55
CA LEU A 299 6.30 0.78 -2.74
C LEU A 299 4.90 0.45 -3.24
N ARG A 300 4.21 1.45 -3.77
CA ARG A 300 2.95 1.29 -4.49
C ARG A 300 3.18 1.66 -5.94
N VAL A 301 2.81 0.77 -6.86
CA VAL A 301 3.23 0.79 -8.26
C VAL A 301 2.00 0.69 -9.16
N GLU A 302 1.76 1.70 -10.00
CA GLU A 302 0.62 1.73 -10.91
C GLU A 302 1.06 1.99 -12.36
N THR A 303 0.30 1.46 -13.32
CA THR A 303 0.45 1.86 -14.73
C THR A 303 -0.01 3.30 -14.93
N VAL A 304 0.90 4.22 -15.27
CA VAL A 304 0.46 5.53 -15.73
C VAL A 304 -0.20 5.38 -17.10
N GLU A 305 -1.50 5.65 -17.20
CA GLU A 305 -2.15 5.89 -18.49
C GLU A 305 -1.66 7.23 -19.08
N LYS A 306 -0.40 7.26 -19.56
CA LYS A 306 0.21 8.41 -20.24
C LYS A 306 -0.40 8.64 -21.61
N VAL A 307 -1.68 9.03 -21.64
CA VAL A 307 -2.27 9.81 -22.74
C VAL A 307 -2.25 9.05 -24.10
N ILE A 308 -1.97 7.74 -24.09
CA ILE A 308 -2.00 6.87 -25.29
C ILE A 308 -3.41 6.84 -25.88
N LEU A 309 -4.45 6.93 -25.07
CA LEU A 309 -5.82 7.12 -25.56
C LEU A 309 -5.98 8.39 -26.40
N ILE A 310 -5.40 9.53 -26.01
CA ILE A 310 -5.48 10.78 -26.76
C ILE A 310 -4.68 10.68 -28.07
N ILE A 311 -3.49 10.06 -28.05
CA ILE A 311 -2.69 9.86 -29.27
C ILE A 311 -3.38 8.88 -30.22
N LEU A 312 -3.98 7.79 -29.74
CA LEU A 312 -4.76 6.87 -30.57
C LEU A 312 -6.03 7.52 -31.12
N HIS A 313 -6.78 8.30 -30.32
CA HIS A 313 -7.95 9.03 -30.80
C HIS A 313 -7.59 10.11 -31.84
N LEU A 314 -6.49 10.84 -31.64
CA LEU A 314 -5.99 11.81 -32.61
C LEU A 314 -5.51 11.12 -33.89
N SER A 315 -4.73 10.04 -33.78
CA SER A 315 -4.23 9.28 -34.94
C SER A 315 -5.37 8.68 -35.75
N TYR A 316 -6.39 8.12 -35.10
CA TYR A 316 -7.57 7.58 -35.77
C TYR A 316 -8.41 8.68 -36.47
N ARG A 317 -8.57 9.85 -35.83
CA ARG A 317 -9.24 11.02 -36.44
C ARG A 317 -8.44 11.65 -37.58
N ILE A 318 -7.11 11.60 -37.54
CA ILE A 318 -6.25 12.08 -38.64
C ILE A 318 -6.33 11.09 -39.82
N PHE A 319 -6.23 9.79 -39.55
CA PHE A 319 -6.31 8.75 -40.58
C PHE A 319 -7.65 8.76 -41.32
N LEU A 320 -8.77 8.89 -40.59
CA LEU A 320 -10.10 9.05 -41.19
C LEU A 320 -10.26 10.35 -42.01
N LYS A 321 -9.55 11.44 -41.65
CA LYS A 321 -9.54 12.68 -42.43
C LYS A 321 -8.62 12.64 -43.66
N SER A 322 -7.80 11.60 -43.82
CA SER A 322 -7.01 11.36 -45.04
C SER A 322 -7.66 10.36 -46.01
N LEU A 323 -8.84 9.83 -45.65
CA LEU A 323 -9.59 8.82 -46.41
C LEU A 323 -10.90 9.35 -47.04
N PHE A 324 -11.17 10.66 -46.90
CA PHE A 324 -12.31 11.39 -47.48
C PHE A 324 -11.86 12.77 -47.97
#